data_AF-A0AAE9YHL2-F1
#
_entry.id   AF-A0AAE9YHL2-F1
#
_cell.length_a   1.000
_cell.length_b   1.000
_cell.length_c   1.000
_cell.angle_alpha   90.00
_cell.angle_beta   90.00
_cell.angle_gamma   90.00
#
_symmetry.space_group_name_H-M   'P 1'
#
loop_
_entity.id
_entity.type
_entity.pdbx_description
1 polymer ?
#
loop_
_entity_poly.entity_id
_entity_poly.type
_entity_poly.pdbx_seq_one_letter_code
_entity_poly.pdbx_strand_id
1 'polypeptide(L)'
;MRPAAGRALHGTADPVAAYGPGGSMPDPDGPNPGITGVVENMAAWAENGGCAPEARREDVGDDVVRHTYPGCEEGVDVVLYSIEGGGHTWPGSDITIGPPEMTTRTVDATEVALDWFAAHPRRP
;
A
#
# COMPACT_ATOMS: atom_id res chain seq x y z
N MET A 1 -5.11 -14.66 16.71
CA MET A 1 -4.38 -13.43 16.33
C MET A 1 -5.29 -12.24 16.56
N ARG A 2 -4.75 -11.03 16.76
CA ARG A 2 -5.56 -9.81 16.70
C ARG A 2 -5.79 -9.44 15.22
N PRO A 3 -6.97 -8.93 14.85
CA PRO A 3 -7.23 -8.35 13.54
C PRO A 3 -6.18 -7.27 13.23
N ALA A 4 -5.75 -7.18 11.98
CA ALA A 4 -4.63 -6.35 11.58
C ALA A 4 -5.11 -5.15 10.76
N ALA A 5 -4.88 -3.93 11.26
CA ALA A 5 -5.10 -2.67 10.55
C ALA A 5 -3.84 -2.28 9.78
N GLY A 6 -3.97 -1.90 8.51
CA GLY A 6 -2.82 -1.75 7.62
C GLY A 6 -3.01 -0.70 6.54
N ARG A 7 -1.93 0.05 6.26
CA ARG A 7 -1.88 1.02 5.18
C ARG A 7 -0.64 0.82 4.32
N ALA A 8 -0.82 0.80 3.01
CA ALA A 8 0.27 0.68 2.05
C ALA A 8 0.20 1.80 1.00
N LEU A 9 1.36 2.27 0.54
CA LEU A 9 1.51 3.13 -0.63
C LEU A 9 2.46 2.42 -1.58
N HIS A 10 2.07 2.23 -2.84
CA HIS A 10 2.81 1.36 -3.75
C HIS A 10 2.74 1.83 -5.20
N GLY A 11 3.89 1.85 -5.87
CA GLY A 11 3.99 2.19 -7.28
C GLY A 11 3.52 1.07 -8.20
N THR A 12 2.68 1.36 -9.19
CA THR A 12 2.21 0.33 -10.14
C THR A 12 3.30 -0.15 -11.10
N ALA A 13 4.38 0.63 -11.23
CA ALA A 13 5.55 0.32 -12.05
C ALA A 13 6.80 -0.02 -11.19
N ASP A 14 6.61 -0.36 -9.92
CA ASP A 14 7.68 -0.74 -9.00
C ASP A 14 8.44 -1.99 -9.54
N PRO A 15 9.74 -1.85 -9.89
CA PRO A 15 10.51 -2.95 -10.46
C PRO A 15 11.12 -3.87 -9.39
N VAL A 16 10.95 -3.55 -8.10
CA VAL A 16 11.54 -4.27 -6.96
C VAL A 16 10.49 -5.11 -6.27
N ALA A 17 9.34 -4.52 -5.94
CA ALA A 17 8.22 -5.19 -5.27
C ALA A 17 6.99 -5.13 -6.16
N ALA A 18 6.46 -6.29 -6.54
CA ALA A 18 5.38 -6.35 -7.50
C ALA A 18 4.09 -5.69 -7.00
N TYR A 19 3.37 -5.00 -7.90
CA TYR A 19 2.08 -4.41 -7.60
C TYR A 19 0.93 -5.42 -7.77
N GLY A 20 0.87 -6.07 -8.93
CA GLY A 20 -0.26 -6.88 -9.36
C GLY A 20 -0.28 -8.33 -8.87
N PRO A 21 -1.37 -9.06 -9.15
CA PRO A 21 -1.54 -10.45 -8.76
C PRO A 21 -0.49 -11.37 -9.40
N GLY A 22 -0.04 -12.38 -8.66
CA GLY A 22 1.01 -13.32 -9.08
C GLY A 22 2.39 -12.68 -9.35
N GLY A 23 2.58 -11.43 -8.94
CA GLY A 23 3.87 -10.76 -9.03
C GLY A 23 4.90 -11.44 -8.13
N SER A 24 6.10 -11.66 -8.66
CA SER A 24 7.25 -12.20 -7.94
C SER A 24 8.35 -11.14 -7.88
N MET A 25 9.15 -11.17 -6.82
CA MET A 25 10.41 -10.41 -6.76
C MET A 25 11.29 -10.75 -7.98
N PRO A 26 12.15 -9.82 -8.45
CA PRO A 26 13.07 -10.07 -9.56
C PRO A 26 14.02 -11.25 -9.35
N ASP A 27 14.32 -11.57 -8.09
CA ASP A 27 15.16 -12.70 -7.69
C ASP A 27 14.33 -13.79 -6.99
N PRO A 28 13.88 -14.83 -7.73
CA PRO A 28 13.13 -15.94 -7.16
C PRO A 28 13.98 -16.87 -6.28
N ASP A 29 15.31 -16.72 -6.27
CA ASP A 29 16.24 -17.45 -5.40
C ASP A 29 16.76 -16.57 -4.24
N GLY A 30 16.32 -15.31 -4.19
CA GLY A 30 16.68 -14.34 -3.16
C GLY A 30 16.08 -14.66 -1.78
N PRO A 31 16.37 -13.86 -0.73
CA PRO A 31 15.92 -14.14 0.63
C PRO A 31 14.39 -14.11 0.81
N ASN A 32 13.65 -13.58 -0.17
CA ASN A 32 12.19 -13.49 -0.13
C ASN A 32 11.56 -14.05 -1.42
N PRO A 33 11.73 -15.35 -1.69
CA PRO A 33 11.22 -15.95 -2.91
C PRO A 33 9.69 -15.98 -2.86
N GLY A 34 9.03 -15.48 -3.90
CA GLY A 34 7.57 -15.56 -4.03
C GLY A 34 6.77 -14.62 -3.10
N ILE A 35 7.29 -13.46 -2.72
CA ILE A 35 6.44 -12.40 -2.15
C ILE A 35 5.38 -12.04 -3.19
N THR A 36 4.13 -12.17 -2.79
CA THR A 36 2.97 -11.76 -3.58
C THR A 36 2.90 -10.25 -3.73
N GLY A 37 2.35 -9.76 -4.85
CA GLY A 37 2.17 -8.34 -5.09
C GLY A 37 1.24 -7.65 -4.08
N VAL A 38 1.39 -6.33 -3.94
CA VAL A 38 0.69 -5.54 -2.91
C VAL A 38 -0.84 -5.66 -2.97
N VAL A 39 -1.42 -5.81 -4.16
CA VAL A 39 -2.88 -5.92 -4.31
C VAL A 39 -3.41 -7.17 -3.61
N GLU A 40 -2.75 -8.32 -3.76
CA GLU A 40 -3.15 -9.56 -3.08
C GLU A 40 -2.82 -9.50 -1.58
N ASN A 41 -1.67 -8.93 -1.20
CA ASN A 41 -1.31 -8.77 0.22
C ASN A 41 -2.34 -7.92 0.97
N MET A 42 -2.80 -6.82 0.36
CA MET A 42 -3.79 -5.93 0.99
C MET A 42 -5.18 -6.55 1.03
N ALA A 43 -5.55 -7.38 0.04
CA ALA A 43 -6.77 -8.18 0.11
C ALA A 43 -6.73 -9.22 1.25
N ALA A 44 -5.60 -9.91 1.41
CA ALA A 44 -5.41 -10.86 2.52
C ALA A 44 -5.41 -10.16 3.90
N TRP A 45 -4.83 -8.96 3.99
CA TRP A 45 -4.92 -8.12 5.19
C TRP A 45 -6.36 -7.72 5.51
N ALA A 46 -7.13 -7.32 4.49
CA ALA A 46 -8.54 -6.97 4.62
C ALA A 46 -9.38 -8.17 5.09
N GLU A 47 -9.15 -9.37 4.53
CA GLU A 47 -9.80 -10.61 4.96
C GLU A 47 -9.51 -10.92 6.44
N ASN A 48 -8.24 -10.86 6.85
CA ASN A 48 -7.86 -11.05 8.25
C ASN A 48 -8.40 -9.95 9.19
N GLY A 49 -8.68 -8.77 8.65
CA GLY A 49 -9.34 -7.65 9.34
C GLY A 49 -10.87 -7.75 9.40
N GLY A 50 -11.47 -8.80 8.82
CA GLY A 50 -12.92 -8.97 8.71
C GLY A 50 -13.60 -7.97 7.77
N CYS A 51 -12.84 -7.34 6.87
CA CYS A 51 -13.38 -6.39 5.91
C CYS A 51 -14.12 -7.09 4.76
N ALA A 52 -14.94 -6.32 4.03
CA ALA A 52 -15.50 -6.76 2.75
C ALA A 52 -14.38 -6.94 1.70
N PRO A 53 -14.52 -7.90 0.75
CA PRO A 53 -13.47 -8.22 -0.21
C PRO A 53 -13.27 -7.15 -1.28
N GLU A 54 -14.31 -6.38 -1.63
CA GLU A 54 -14.20 -5.28 -2.58
C GLU A 54 -13.86 -3.94 -1.91
N ALA A 55 -12.71 -3.38 -2.27
CA ALA A 55 -12.34 -2.03 -1.85
C ALA A 55 -13.13 -0.96 -2.61
N ARG A 56 -13.54 0.09 -1.90
CA ARG A 56 -13.98 1.35 -2.52
C ARG A 56 -12.77 2.08 -3.08
N ARG A 57 -12.88 2.55 -4.33
CA ARG A 57 -11.86 3.35 -5.01
C ARG A 57 -12.21 4.84 -4.93
N GLU A 58 -11.19 5.66 -4.76
CA GLU A 58 -11.27 7.12 -4.78
C GLU A 58 -9.99 7.67 -5.38
N ASP A 59 -10.12 8.50 -6.41
CA ASP A 59 -8.98 9.17 -7.03
C ASP A 59 -8.48 10.30 -6.10
N VAL A 60 -7.18 10.35 -5.90
CA VAL A 60 -6.48 11.36 -5.10
C VAL A 60 -5.50 12.05 -6.04
N GLY A 61 -5.87 13.23 -6.54
CA GLY A 61 -5.13 13.87 -7.63
C GLY A 61 -5.21 13.06 -8.93
N ASP A 62 -4.20 13.17 -9.78
CA ASP A 62 -4.22 12.62 -11.14
C ASP A 62 -3.50 11.26 -11.27
N ASP A 63 -2.71 10.87 -10.28
CA ASP A 63 -1.79 9.72 -10.35
C ASP A 63 -1.89 8.77 -9.15
N VAL A 64 -2.81 9.03 -8.21
CA VAL A 64 -2.98 8.16 -7.03
C VAL A 64 -4.44 7.71 -6.91
N VAL A 65 -4.64 6.41 -6.72
CA VAL A 65 -5.95 5.84 -6.38
C VAL A 65 -5.90 5.26 -4.98
N ARG A 66 -6.79 5.73 -4.10
CA ARG A 66 -6.99 5.17 -2.77
C ARG A 66 -8.04 4.07 -2.81
N HIS A 67 -7.65 2.88 -2.36
CA HIS A 67 -8.48 1.71 -2.17
C HIS A 67 -8.75 1.53 -0.68
N THR A 68 -10.00 1.62 -0.23
CA THR A 68 -10.41 1.42 1.16
C THR A 68 -11.34 0.22 1.29
N TYR A 69 -10.96 -0.76 2.10
CA TYR A 69 -11.79 -1.94 2.37
C TYR A 69 -12.81 -1.60 3.46
N PRO A 70 -14.12 -1.65 3.17
CA PRO A 70 -15.15 -1.28 4.14
C PRO A 70 -15.55 -2.46 5.03
N GLY A 71 -16.28 -2.17 6.11
CA GLY A 71 -16.93 -3.21 6.92
C GLY A 71 -15.97 -4.06 7.76
N CYS A 72 -14.75 -3.57 8.01
CA CYS A 72 -13.79 -4.24 8.87
C CYS A 72 -14.26 -4.34 10.33
N GLU A 73 -13.61 -5.21 11.10
CA GLU A 73 -13.82 -5.30 12.54
C GLU A 73 -13.52 -3.97 13.26
N GLU A 74 -14.04 -3.83 14.48
CA GLU A 74 -13.89 -2.60 15.26
C GLU A 74 -12.40 -2.25 15.48
N GLY A 75 -12.02 -1.04 15.08
CA GLY A 75 -10.64 -0.55 15.22
C GLY A 75 -9.68 -1.05 14.14
N VAL A 76 -10.19 -1.64 13.07
CA VAL A 76 -9.42 -2.04 11.89
C VAL A 76 -9.74 -1.11 10.73
N ASP A 77 -8.71 -0.56 10.09
CA ASP A 77 -8.79 0.01 8.75
C ASP A 77 -7.78 -0.70 7.82
N VAL A 78 -8.14 -0.89 6.56
CA VAL A 78 -7.23 -1.43 5.56
C VAL A 78 -7.30 -0.56 4.31
N VAL A 79 -6.17 0.05 3.94
CA VAL A 79 -6.09 1.03 2.85
C VAL A 79 -4.84 0.84 1.99
N LEU A 80 -5.01 0.80 0.66
CA LEU A 80 -3.92 0.83 -0.31
C LEU A 80 -3.98 2.13 -1.12
N TYR A 81 -2.85 2.82 -1.26
CA TYR A 81 -2.65 3.90 -2.22
C TYR A 81 -1.85 3.34 -3.39
N SER A 82 -2.50 3.27 -4.55
CA SER A 82 -1.90 2.82 -5.80
C SER A 82 -1.42 4.03 -6.59
N ILE A 83 -0.13 4.11 -6.86
CA ILE A 83 0.50 5.25 -7.52
C ILE A 83 0.78 4.86 -8.97
N GLU A 84 -0.03 5.38 -9.88
CA GLU A 84 0.03 5.06 -11.30
C GLU A 84 1.36 5.53 -11.89
N GLY A 85 2.12 4.61 -12.48
CA GLY A 85 3.46 4.87 -13.01
C GLY A 85 4.56 5.05 -11.94
N GLY A 86 4.20 5.02 -10.65
CA GLY A 86 5.15 5.12 -9.55
C GLY A 86 6.10 3.91 -9.49
N GLY A 87 7.33 4.15 -9.03
CA GLY A 87 8.37 3.12 -8.85
C GLY A 87 8.58 2.71 -7.38
N HIS A 88 9.72 2.06 -7.09
CA HIS A 88 10.14 1.72 -5.73
C HIS A 88 10.72 2.94 -4.99
N THR A 89 9.85 3.91 -4.67
CA THR A 89 10.25 5.21 -4.14
C THR A 89 9.39 5.61 -2.93
N TRP A 90 9.73 6.72 -2.28
CA TRP A 90 8.97 7.27 -1.15
C TRP A 90 8.13 8.47 -1.61
N PRO A 91 6.79 8.35 -1.69
CA PRO A 91 5.90 9.45 -2.07
C PRO A 91 6.12 10.71 -1.24
N GLY A 92 6.20 11.86 -1.90
CA GLY A 92 6.47 13.15 -1.25
C GLY A 92 7.95 13.40 -0.92
N SER A 93 8.85 12.44 -1.17
CA SER A 93 10.29 12.62 -0.92
C SER A 93 10.95 13.53 -1.95
N ASP A 94 11.84 14.40 -1.49
CA ASP A 94 12.74 15.19 -2.35
C ASP A 94 13.95 14.36 -2.85
N ILE A 95 14.10 13.13 -2.36
CA ILE A 95 15.14 12.20 -2.80
C ILE A 95 14.68 11.49 -4.07
N THR A 96 15.42 11.68 -5.16
CA THR A 96 15.18 11.00 -6.43
C THR A 96 15.89 9.65 -6.48
N ILE A 97 15.12 8.58 -6.69
CA ILE A 97 15.61 7.22 -6.95
C ILE A 97 15.04 6.79 -8.31
N GLY A 98 15.92 6.62 -9.30
CA GLY A 98 15.48 6.38 -10.68
C GLY A 98 14.98 7.66 -11.37
N PRO A 99 14.14 7.54 -12.41
CA PRO A 99 13.53 8.69 -13.07
C PRO A 99 12.62 9.50 -12.12
N PRO A 100 12.71 10.84 -12.10
CA PRO A 100 11.97 11.69 -11.16
C PRO A 100 10.45 11.50 -11.18
N GLU A 101 9.87 11.17 -12.33
CA GLU A 101 8.45 10.91 -12.53
C GLU A 101 7.93 9.67 -11.77
N MET A 102 8.82 8.79 -11.30
CA MET A 102 8.44 7.61 -10.52
C MET A 102 8.09 7.93 -9.06
N THR A 103 8.35 9.15 -8.59
CA THR A 103 8.00 9.60 -7.24
C THR A 103 6.89 10.63 -7.32
N THR A 104 5.68 10.22 -6.93
CA THR A 104 4.54 11.14 -6.85
C THR A 104 4.77 12.23 -5.79
N ARG A 105 4.23 13.42 -6.06
CA ARG A 105 4.14 14.54 -5.12
C ARG A 105 2.70 14.79 -4.67
N THR A 106 1.75 13.98 -5.11
CA THR A 106 0.32 14.11 -4.82
C THR A 106 -0.02 13.73 -3.38
N VAL A 107 0.73 12.77 -2.81
CA VAL A 107 0.63 12.36 -1.41
C VAL A 107 2.02 12.31 -0.78
N ASP A 108 2.10 12.64 0.51
CA ASP A 108 3.30 12.47 1.33
C ASP A 108 3.16 11.20 2.17
N ALA A 109 4.00 10.19 1.91
CA ALA A 109 3.93 8.91 2.62
C ALA A 109 4.25 9.04 4.11
N THR A 110 5.06 10.02 4.50
CA THR A 110 5.39 10.29 5.91
C THR A 110 4.18 10.82 6.65
N GLU A 111 3.51 11.84 6.10
CA GLU A 111 2.29 12.39 6.70
C GLU A 111 1.19 11.33 6.78
N VAL A 112 0.96 10.59 5.68
CA VAL A 112 -0.04 9.51 5.65
C VAL A 112 0.24 8.45 6.72
N ALA A 113 1.51 8.05 6.90
CA ALA A 113 1.87 7.07 7.91
C ALA A 113 1.70 7.61 9.34
N LEU A 114 2.16 8.84 9.60
CA LEU A 114 2.09 9.45 10.93
C LEU A 114 0.64 9.71 11.36
N ASP A 115 -0.21 10.21 10.45
CA ASP A 115 -1.64 10.40 10.70
C ASP A 115 -2.33 9.07 11.01
N TRP A 116 -1.96 8.02 10.28
CA TRP A 116 -2.50 6.69 10.51
C TRP A 116 -2.13 6.14 11.89
N PHE A 117 -0.86 6.21 12.29
CA PHE A 117 -0.43 5.77 13.62
C PHE A 117 -1.06 6.61 14.74
N ALA A 118 -1.23 7.91 14.54
CA ALA A 118 -1.91 8.79 15.50
C ALA A 118 -3.39 8.41 15.69
N ALA A 119 -4.06 7.97 14.62
CA ALA A 119 -5.44 7.47 14.67
C ALA A 119 -5.55 6.04 15.23
N HIS A 120 -4.47 5.25 15.20
CA HIS A 120 -4.42 3.86 15.68
C HIS A 120 -3.43 3.67 16.84
N PRO A 121 -3.59 4.39 17.96
CA PRO A 121 -2.69 4.23 19.10
C PRO A 121 -2.78 2.82 19.65
N ARG A 122 -1.63 2.21 19.95
CA ARG A 122 -1.59 0.94 20.67
C ARG A 122 -2.26 1.12 22.04
N ARG A 123 -3.41 0.47 22.23
CA ARG A 123 -4.04 0.39 23.55
C ARG A 123 -3.15 -0.47 24.48
N PRO A 124 -2.92 -0.04 25.73
CA PRO A 124 -2.13 -0.79 26.70
C PRO A 124 -2.77 -2.14 27.05
#